data_AF-A0A443LVI8-F1
#
_entry.id   AF-A0A443LVI8-F1
#
_cell.length_a   1.000
_cell.length_b   1.000
_cell.length_c   1.000
_cell.angle_alpha   90.00
_cell.angle_beta   90.00
_cell.angle_gamma   90.00
#
_symmetry.space_group_name_H-M   'P 1'
#
loop_
_entity.id
_entity.type
_entity.pdbx_description
1 polymer ?
#
loop_
_entity_poly.entity_id
_entity_poly.type
_entity_poly.pdbx_seq_one_letter_code
_entity_poly.pdbx_strand_id
1 'polypeptide(L)' 'MPRLAQSWSCSPRKTCSKTIESCEEAYWLLENCSWGGKLDRDGDGVPCETLCPGG' A
#
# COMPACT_ATOMS: atom_id res chain seq x y z
N MET A 1 -15.31 -13.02 4.46
CA MET A 1 -14.28 -13.22 5.50
C MET A 1 -14.14 -11.91 6.26
N PRO A 2 -14.49 -11.83 7.55
CA PRO A 2 -14.59 -10.54 8.22
C PRO A 2 -13.22 -10.07 8.73
N ARG A 3 -13.08 -8.75 8.75
CA ARG A 3 -12.07 -7.93 9.46
C ARG A 3 -10.70 -7.76 8.81
N LEU A 4 -10.57 -6.69 8.05
CA LEU A 4 -9.59 -5.65 8.37
C LEU A 4 -10.25 -4.27 8.18
N ALA A 5 -11.16 -3.93 9.11
CA ALA A 5 -11.29 -2.52 9.51
C ALA A 5 -10.05 -2.17 10.34
N GLN A 6 -8.86 -2.40 9.78
CA GLN A 6 -7.66 -1.74 10.24
C GLN A 6 -7.90 -0.29 9.87
N SER A 7 -7.86 0.59 10.86
CA SER A 7 -7.83 2.03 10.62
C SER A 7 -6.51 2.37 9.94
N TRP A 8 -6.38 2.01 8.66
CA TRP A 8 -5.26 2.40 7.84
C TRP A 8 -5.32 3.92 7.73
N SER A 9 -4.25 4.56 8.16
CA SER A 9 -4.14 6.00 8.11
C SER A 9 -3.22 6.34 6.96
N CYS A 10 -3.48 7.46 6.30
CA CYS A 10 -2.58 8.05 5.31
C CYS A 10 -1.29 8.59 5.95
N SER A 11 -0.71 7.88 6.91
CA SER A 11 0.58 8.18 7.50
C SER A 11 1.64 8.03 6.42
N PRO A 12 2.41 9.10 6.12
CA PRO A 12 3.39 9.07 5.05
C PRO A 12 4.46 8.02 5.36
N ARG A 13 4.48 6.96 4.54
CA ARG A 13 5.39 5.82 4.69
C ARG A 13 6.50 5.92 3.65
N LYS A 14 7.76 5.80 4.09
CA LYS A 14 8.93 5.92 3.20
C LYS A 14 9.28 4.64 2.46
N THR A 15 8.94 3.47 3.01
CA THR A 15 9.34 2.17 2.48
C THR A 15 8.31 1.10 2.81
N CYS A 16 7.78 0.46 1.77
CA CYS A 16 6.77 -0.59 1.88
C CYS A 16 7.19 -1.71 2.82
N SER A 17 8.33 -2.37 2.59
CA SER A 17 8.81 -3.53 3.37
C SER A 17 9.04 -3.28 4.86
N LYS A 18 8.98 -2.02 5.31
CA LYS A 18 9.25 -1.63 6.70
C LYS A 18 8.04 -1.04 7.39
N THR A 19 7.01 -0.67 6.65
CA THR A 19 5.89 0.08 7.19
C THR A 19 4.57 -0.54 6.82
N ILE A 20 4.46 -1.12 5.62
CA ILE A 20 3.31 -1.87 5.13
C ILE A 20 3.60 -3.34 5.34
N GLU A 21 2.68 -4.03 6.00
CA GLU A 21 2.83 -5.46 6.31
C GLU A 21 1.95 -6.33 5.40
N SER A 22 1.01 -5.72 4.66
CA SER A 22 0.10 -6.42 3.76
C SER A 22 -0.10 -5.68 2.44
N CYS A 23 -0.21 -6.45 1.36
CA CYS A 23 -0.52 -5.94 0.04
C CYS A 23 -1.88 -5.21 0.00
N GLU A 24 -2.87 -5.70 0.74
CA GLU A 24 -4.21 -5.07 0.84
C GLU A 24 -4.13 -3.64 1.41
N GLU A 25 -3.26 -3.42 2.40
CA GLU A 25 -3.01 -2.09 2.97
C GLU A 25 -2.33 -1.19 1.94
N ALA A 26 -1.38 -1.72 1.17
CA ALA A 26 -0.72 -0.97 0.11
C ALA A 26 -1.72 -0.44 -0.93
N TYR A 27 -2.61 -1.31 -1.41
CA TYR A 27 -3.68 -0.94 -2.34
C TYR A 27 -4.63 0.09 -1.75
N TRP A 28 -5.05 -0.11 -0.51
CA TRP A 28 -5.91 0.85 0.16
C TRP A 28 -5.25 2.23 0.25
N LEU A 29 -3.96 2.29 0.60
CA LEU A 29 -3.19 3.54 0.66
C LEU A 29 -3.01 4.18 -0.72
N LEU A 30 -2.83 3.38 -1.78
CA LEU A 30 -2.76 3.87 -3.16
C LEU A 30 -4.05 4.57 -3.57
N GLU A 31 -5.21 3.97 -3.25
CA GLU A 31 -6.52 4.50 -3.65
C GLU A 31 -7.05 5.61 -2.71
N ASN A 32 -6.79 5.52 -1.39
CA ASN A 32 -7.31 6.48 -0.41
C ASN A 32 -6.36 7.64 -0.10
N CYS A 33 -5.05 7.52 -0.37
CA CYS A 33 -4.08 8.53 0.03
C CYS A 33 -3.43 9.21 -1.17
N SER A 34 -3.35 10.55 -1.14
CA SER A 34 -2.75 11.34 -2.23
C SER A 34 -1.24 11.09 -2.44
N TRP A 35 -0.55 10.54 -1.44
CA TRP A 35 0.85 10.12 -1.55
C TRP A 35 1.01 8.64 -1.93
N GLY A 36 -0.10 7.89 -2.00
CA GLY A 36 -0.10 6.47 -2.30
C GLY A 36 0.53 6.15 -3.66
N GLY A 37 0.39 7.04 -4.64
CA GLY A 37 1.09 6.93 -5.93
C GLY A 37 2.61 7.05 -5.85
N LYS A 38 3.22 7.30 -4.68
CA LYS A 38 4.67 7.13 -4.47
C LYS A 38 5.06 5.71 -4.04
N LEU A 39 4.10 4.91 -3.58
CA LEU A 39 4.31 3.50 -3.24
C LEU A 39 4.39 2.63 -4.49
N ASP A 40 3.65 3.03 -5.51
CA ASP A 40 3.73 2.54 -6.87
C ASP A 40 4.84 3.32 -7.60
N ARG A 41 5.98 2.67 -7.81
CA ARG A 41 7.21 3.33 -8.29
C ARG A 41 7.22 3.47 -9.80
N ASP A 42 6.49 2.61 -10.48
CA ASP A 42 6.45 2.41 -11.93
C ASP A 42 5.10 2.81 -12.54
N GLY A 43 4.07 3.02 -11.72
CA GLY A 43 2.78 3.58 -12.11
C GLY A 43 1.82 2.55 -12.70
N ASP A 44 2.03 1.26 -12.40
CA ASP A 44 1.26 0.15 -12.94
C ASP A 44 -0.04 -0.12 -12.14
N GLY A 45 -0.21 0.56 -11.00
CA GLY A 45 -1.32 0.36 -10.07
C GLY A 45 -1.05 -0.72 -9.02
N VAL A 46 0.15 -1.28 -8.95
CA VAL A 46 0.61 -2.23 -7.93
C VAL A 46 1.53 -1.51 -6.94
N PRO A 47 0.99 -1.04 -5.80
CA PRO A 47 1.83 -0.40 -4.79
C PRO A 47 2.67 -1.47 -4.12
N CYS A 48 3.93 -1.15 -3.83
CA CYS A 48 4.80 -2.04 -3.07
C CYS A 48 4.99 -3.43 -3.72
N GLU A 49 5.43 -3.49 -4.98
CA GLU A 49 5.72 -4.75 -5.69
C GLU A 49 6.60 -5.75 -4.92
N THR A 50 7.49 -5.24 -4.06
CA THR A 50 8.36 -6.09 -3.21
C THR A 50 7.60 -6.86 -2.12
N LEU A 51 6.37 -6.43 -1.82
CA LEU A 51 5.44 -7.00 -0.85
C LEU A 51 4.25 -7.70 -1.51
N CYS A 52 3.86 -7.24 -2.68
CA CYS A 52 2.75 -7.77 -3.47
C CYS A 52 3.29 -8.77 -4.51
N PRO A 53 3.18 -10.10 -4.27
CA PRO A 53 3.63 -11.09 -5.24
C PRO A 53 2.65 -11.14 -6.43
N GLY A 54 2.86 -10.32 -7.46
CA GLY A 54 2.03 -10.39 -8.67
C GLY A 54 2.00 -9.17 -9.57
N GLY A 55 3.10 -8.42 -9.71
CA GLY A 55 3.26 -7.49 -10.83
C GLY A 55 3.11 -8.18 -12.18
#